data_AF-A0A3A5V9X9-F1
#
_entry.id   AF-A0A3A5V9X9-F1
#
_cell.length_a   1.000
_cell.length_b   1.000
_cell.length_c   1.000
_cell.angle_alpha   90.00
_cell.angle_beta   90.00
_cell.angle_gamma   90.00
#
_symmetry.space_group_name_H-M   'P 1'
#
loop_
_entity.id
_entity.type
_entity.pdbx_description
1 polymer ?
#
loop_
_entity_poly.entity_id
_entity_poly.type
_entity_poly.pdbx_seq_one_letter_code
_entity_poly.pdbx_strand_id
1 'polypeptide(L)'
;MGAGGEVLFVEHPERGWEIPGGHIEPDETPEAALIRELKEETGLDGRIISWNTTYYPEGWVAHVVVANDSEGQWSVGDESVASVRWWSDVPPVRTWTVEEFRELADLFCED
;
A
#
# COMPACT_ATOMS: atom_id res chain seq x y z
N MET A 1 -20.29 13.38 -5.26
CA MET A 1 -19.22 12.62 -5.93
C MET A 1 -18.14 12.49 -4.87
N GLY A 2 -18.21 11.43 -4.05
CA GLY A 2 -17.21 11.18 -3.02
C GLY A 2 -15.88 10.97 -3.70
N ALA A 3 -14.82 11.60 -3.19
CA ALA A 3 -13.49 11.48 -3.75
C ALA A 3 -13.12 10.00 -3.77
N GLY A 4 -12.93 9.44 -4.97
CA GLY A 4 -12.54 8.05 -5.13
C GLY A 4 -11.25 7.81 -4.34
N GLY A 5 -11.30 6.90 -3.37
CA GLY A 5 -10.12 6.47 -2.65
C GLY A 5 -9.15 5.84 -3.64
N GLU A 6 -8.01 6.49 -3.85
CA GLU A 6 -6.90 5.90 -4.58
C GLU A 6 -6.03 5.14 -3.59
N VAL A 7 -5.71 3.89 -3.90
CA VAL A 7 -4.83 3.06 -3.09
C VAL A 7 -3.47 2.96 -3.78
N LEU A 8 -2.40 3.07 -3.00
CA LEU A 8 -1.04 2.99 -3.50
C LEU A 8 -0.62 1.53 -3.66
N PHE A 9 -0.13 1.17 -4.84
CA PHE A 9 0.44 -0.14 -5.11
C PHE A 9 1.86 -0.01 -5.66
N VAL A 10 2.66 -1.03 -5.39
CA VAL A 10 4.01 -1.22 -5.91
C VAL A 10 4.02 -2.43 -6.84
N GLU A 11 4.76 -2.35 -7.94
CA GLU A 11 4.89 -3.42 -8.92
C GLU A 11 6.22 -4.13 -8.69
N HIS A 12 6.18 -5.37 -8.23
CA HIS A 12 7.36 -6.22 -8.17
C HIS A 12 7.63 -6.83 -9.55
N PRO A 13 8.88 -6.84 -10.05
CA PRO A 13 9.21 -7.25 -11.42
C PRO A 13 8.74 -8.68 -11.78
N GLU A 14 8.70 -9.59 -10.81
CA GLU A 14 8.25 -10.97 -11.02
C GLU A 14 6.80 -11.26 -10.56
N ARG A 15 6.30 -10.56 -9.55
CA ARG A 15 5.02 -10.86 -8.88
C ARG A 15 3.88 -9.98 -9.37
N GLY A 16 4.19 -8.80 -9.92
CA GLY A 16 3.22 -7.80 -10.36
C GLY A 16 2.86 -6.85 -9.24
N TRP A 17 1.66 -6.26 -9.31
CA TRP A 17 1.20 -5.26 -8.36
C TRP A 17 0.84 -5.87 -7.00
N GLU A 18 1.38 -5.28 -5.93
CA GLU A 18 1.13 -5.61 -4.52
C GLU A 18 1.05 -4.34 -3.66
N ILE A 19 0.47 -4.46 -2.46
CA ILE A 19 0.41 -3.36 -1.50
C ILE A 19 1.81 -3.16 -0.93
N PRO A 20 2.32 -1.92 -0.80
CA PRO A 20 3.61 -1.67 -0.16
C PRO A 20 3.62 -2.21 1.27
N GLY A 21 4.69 -2.90 1.62
CA GLY A 21 4.83 -3.53 2.92
C GLY A 21 5.91 -4.58 2.96
N GLY A 22 6.47 -4.76 4.16
CA GLY A 22 7.57 -5.67 4.38
C GLY A 22 7.57 -6.26 5.78
N HIS A 23 8.72 -6.80 6.16
CA HIS A 23 8.88 -7.43 7.47
C HIS A 23 9.25 -6.37 8.51
N ILE A 24 8.77 -6.59 9.74
CA ILE A 24 9.19 -5.78 10.88
C ILE A 24 10.59 -6.22 11.29
N GLU A 25 11.54 -5.28 11.36
CA GLU A 25 12.89 -5.55 11.85
C GLU A 25 12.91 -5.75 13.38
N PRO A 26 13.90 -6.49 13.92
CA PRO A 26 14.07 -6.60 15.36
C PRO A 26 14.30 -5.21 15.99
N ASP A 27 13.63 -4.94 17.10
CA ASP A 27 13.58 -3.63 17.79
C ASP A 27 12.75 -2.53 17.10
N GLU A 28 12.03 -2.85 16.02
CA GLU A 28 11.13 -1.90 15.33
C GLU A 28 9.66 -2.10 15.72
N THR A 29 8.88 -1.01 15.74
CA THR A 29 7.41 -1.09 15.92
C THR A 29 6.72 -1.33 14.58
N PRO A 30 5.52 -1.95 14.53
CA PRO A 30 4.78 -2.09 13.27
C PRO A 30 4.56 -0.76 12.55
N GLU A 31 4.33 0.32 13.30
CA GLU A 31 4.20 1.67 12.77
C GLU A 31 5.49 2.15 12.11
N ALA A 32 6.64 1.99 12.77
CA ALA A 32 7.92 2.39 12.23
C ALA A 32 8.28 1.57 10.97
N ALA A 33 8.09 0.24 11.02
CA ALA A 33 8.37 -0.63 9.90
C ALA A 33 7.52 -0.26 8.69
N LEU A 34 6.21 0.00 8.89
CA LEU A 34 5.32 0.37 7.80
C LEU A 34 5.70 1.72 7.17
N ILE A 35 6.09 2.71 7.96
CA ILE A 35 6.55 4.01 7.44
C ILE A 35 7.90 3.89 6.73
N ARG A 36 8.82 3.06 7.24
CA ARG A 36 10.12 2.77 6.59
C ARG A 36 9.90 2.11 5.23
N GLU A 37 9.16 1.02 5.17
CA GLU A 37 8.86 0.28 3.94
C GLU A 37 8.14 1.17 2.93
N LEU A 38 7.12 1.93 3.36
CA LEU A 38 6.45 2.90 2.48
C LEU A 38 7.47 3.87 1.86
N LYS A 39 8.42 4.38 2.65
CA LYS A 39 9.42 5.32 2.16
C LYS A 39 10.44 4.67 1.23
N GLU A 40 10.87 3.45 1.50
CA GLU A 40 11.83 2.71 0.68
C GLU A 40 11.21 2.32 -0.67
N GLU A 41 10.01 1.78 -0.64
CA GLU A 41 9.30 1.25 -1.80
C GLU A 41 8.58 2.33 -2.63
N THR A 42 8.20 3.45 -2.01
CA THR A 42 7.40 4.49 -2.69
C THR A 42 8.05 5.86 -2.66
N GLY A 43 9.04 6.10 -1.81
CA GLY A 43 9.64 7.42 -1.63
C GLY A 43 8.71 8.42 -0.91
N LEU A 44 7.52 7.98 -0.47
CA LEU A 44 6.54 8.85 0.17
C LEU A 44 6.66 8.79 1.70
N ASP A 45 6.48 9.94 2.33
CA ASP A 45 6.26 10.03 3.77
C ASP A 45 4.74 10.03 4.04
N GLY A 46 4.30 9.11 4.89
CA GLY A 46 2.90 8.90 5.22
C GLY A 46 2.61 9.04 6.71
N ARG A 47 1.32 9.15 7.04
CA ARG A 47 0.82 9.06 8.42
C ARG A 47 -0.27 8.02 8.51
N ILE A 48 -0.08 7.05 9.39
CA ILE A 48 -1.07 6.03 9.71
C ILE A 48 -2.28 6.70 10.36
N ILE A 49 -3.46 6.48 9.79
CA ILE A 49 -4.73 6.99 10.29
C ILE A 49 -5.55 5.91 11.00
N SER A 50 -5.43 4.65 10.57
CA SER A 50 -6.12 3.53 11.20
C SER A 50 -5.41 2.21 10.91
N TRP A 51 -5.55 1.26 11.83
CA TRP A 51 -5.06 -0.10 11.68
C TRP A 51 -6.25 -1.05 11.46
N ASN A 52 -6.18 -1.86 10.41
CA ASN A 52 -7.03 -3.02 10.22
C ASN A 52 -6.23 -4.30 10.56
N THR A 53 -6.63 -4.94 11.65
CA THR A 53 -6.05 -6.21 12.14
C THR A 53 -6.96 -7.41 11.84
N THR A 54 -8.10 -7.18 11.18
CA THR A 54 -9.13 -8.19 10.87
C THR A 54 -9.03 -8.67 9.43
N TYR A 55 -8.47 -7.84 8.55
CA TYR A 55 -8.35 -8.11 7.13
C TYR A 55 -7.34 -9.23 6.82
N TYR A 56 -6.21 -9.27 7.54
CA TYR A 56 -5.18 -10.29 7.35
C TYR A 56 -4.91 -11.02 8.69
N PRO A 57 -5.28 -12.30 8.84
CA PRO A 57 -5.13 -13.00 10.12
C PRO A 57 -3.67 -13.24 10.51
N GLU A 58 -2.74 -13.16 9.56
CA GLU A 58 -1.30 -13.36 9.75
C GLU A 58 -0.51 -12.03 9.76
N GLY A 59 -1.18 -10.87 9.80
CA GLY A 59 -0.51 -9.58 9.68
C GLY A 59 -1.37 -8.37 10.03
N TRP A 60 -0.87 -7.18 9.72
CA TRP A 60 -1.53 -5.91 9.99
C TRP A 60 -1.57 -5.07 8.72
N VAL A 61 -2.73 -4.54 8.39
CA VAL A 61 -2.89 -3.57 7.29
C VAL A 61 -3.16 -2.21 7.92
N ALA A 62 -2.43 -1.17 7.50
CA ALA A 62 -2.72 0.19 7.94
C ALA A 62 -3.31 1.01 6.80
N HIS A 63 -4.29 1.84 7.13
CA HIS A 63 -4.66 2.95 6.28
C HIS A 63 -3.66 4.08 6.53
N VAL A 64 -2.90 4.45 5.50
CA VAL A 64 -1.94 5.55 5.54
C VAL A 64 -2.39 6.66 4.63
N VAL A 65 -2.39 7.89 5.15
CA VAL A 65 -2.55 9.10 4.35
C VAL A 65 -1.17 9.65 4.06
N VAL A 66 -0.85 9.82 2.78
CA VAL A 66 0.38 10.46 2.32
C VAL A 66 0.06 11.85 1.77
N ALA A 67 1.04 12.76 1.82
CA ALA A 67 0.88 14.07 1.20
C ALA A 67 0.85 13.89 -0.33
N ASN A 68 -0.25 14.31 -0.97
CA ASN A 68 -0.49 14.19 -2.41
C ASN A 68 0.39 15.13 -3.25
N ASP A 69 1.70 14.97 -3.18
CA ASP A 69 2.66 15.66 -4.07
C ASP A 69 3.11 14.74 -5.22
N SER A 70 2.60 13.50 -5.26
CA SER A 70 3.02 12.48 -6.21
C SER A 70 1.81 11.93 -6.97
N GLU A 71 1.57 12.49 -8.16
CA GLU A 71 0.55 12.03 -9.09
C GLU A 71 1.16 11.08 -10.14
N GLY A 72 0.45 10.01 -10.50
CA GLY A 72 0.82 9.13 -11.61
C GLY A 72 1.60 7.86 -11.21
N GLN A 73 2.52 7.44 -12.08
CA GLN A 73 3.41 6.28 -11.89
C GLN A 73 4.85 6.76 -11.80
N TRP A 74 5.60 6.30 -10.80
CA TRP A 74 7.02 6.59 -10.66
C TRP A 74 7.80 5.32 -10.29
N SER A 75 9.12 5.40 -10.39
CA SER A 75 10.02 4.31 -9.99
C SER A 75 10.86 4.78 -8.82
N VAL A 76 11.01 3.95 -7.81
CA VAL A 76 11.98 4.14 -6.73
C VAL A 76 13.28 3.41 -7.06
N GLY A 77 14.36 3.74 -6.34
CA GLY A 77 15.65 3.08 -6.49
C GLY A 77 15.75 1.74 -5.77
N ASP A 78 14.61 1.08 -5.50
CA ASP A 78 14.56 -0.19 -4.79
C ASP A 78 14.61 -1.36 -5.78
N GLU A 79 15.40 -2.39 -5.46
CA GLU A 79 15.55 -3.57 -6.34
C GLU A 79 14.30 -4.45 -6.37
N SER A 80 13.45 -4.35 -5.35
CA SER A 80 12.20 -5.10 -5.21
C SER A 80 11.01 -4.41 -5.88
N VAL A 81 11.14 -3.13 -6.25
CA VAL A 81 10.04 -2.33 -6.81
C VAL A 81 10.38 -1.81 -8.21
N ALA A 82 9.68 -2.33 -9.22
CA ALA A 82 9.79 -1.87 -10.60
C ALA A 82 9.06 -0.55 -10.83
N SER A 83 7.86 -0.38 -10.25
CA SER A 83 7.09 0.86 -10.37
C SER A 83 6.10 1.03 -9.22
N VAL A 84 5.65 2.27 -9.01
CA VAL A 84 4.73 2.66 -7.94
C VAL A 84 3.62 3.47 -8.56
N ARG A 85 2.37 3.21 -8.20
CA ARG A 85 1.23 3.89 -8.79
C ARG A 85 0.00 3.92 -7.88
N TRP A 86 -0.73 5.03 -7.96
CA TRP A 86 -2.09 5.15 -7.43
C TRP A 86 -3.12 4.44 -8.30
N TRP A 87 -3.94 3.63 -7.66
CA TRP A 87 -5.01 2.86 -8.30
C TRP A 87 -6.35 3.20 -7.66
N SER A 88 -7.26 3.71 -8.49
CA SER A 88 -8.67 3.92 -8.13
C SER A 88 -9.54 2.67 -8.34
N ASP A 89 -8.98 1.61 -8.94
CA ASP A 89 -9.63 0.33 -9.24
C ASP A 89 -8.61 -0.82 -9.11
N VAL A 90 -9.05 -2.07 -9.17
CA VAL A 90 -8.20 -3.25 -8.90
C VAL A 90 -7.07 -3.32 -9.95
N PRO A 91 -5.78 -3.31 -9.58
CA PRO A 91 -4.71 -3.54 -10.53
C PRO A 91 -4.81 -4.95 -11.11
N PRO A 92 -4.12 -5.25 -12.23
CA PRO A 92 -3.96 -6.60 -12.74
C PRO A 92 -3.03 -7.41 -11.82
N VAL A 93 -3.51 -7.70 -10.61
CA VAL A 93 -2.84 -8.47 -9.56
C VAL A 93 -2.80 -9.95 -9.97
N ARG A 94 -1.65 -10.60 -9.79
CA ARG A 94 -1.51 -12.06 -10.01
C ARG A 94 -1.79 -12.87 -8.74
N THR A 95 -1.61 -12.26 -7.57
CA THR A 95 -1.60 -12.93 -6.27
C THR A 95 -2.81 -12.59 -5.40
N TRP A 96 -3.47 -11.47 -5.67
CA TRP A 96 -4.66 -11.02 -4.96
C TRP A 96 -5.91 -11.34 -5.77
N THR A 97 -6.98 -11.78 -5.12
CA THR A 97 -8.27 -11.90 -5.79
C THR A 97 -8.93 -10.52 -5.92
N VAL A 98 -9.77 -10.35 -6.95
CA VAL A 98 -10.58 -9.13 -7.13
C VAL A 98 -11.47 -8.84 -5.92
N GLU A 99 -11.86 -9.90 -5.20
CA GLU A 99 -12.67 -9.82 -3.98
C GLU A 99 -11.89 -9.17 -2.84
N GLU A 100 -10.67 -9.65 -2.56
CA GLU A 100 -9.78 -9.07 -1.54
C GLU A 100 -9.55 -7.57 -1.78
N PHE A 101 -9.20 -7.18 -3.01
CA PHE A 101 -9.00 -5.76 -3.31
C PHE A 101 -10.25 -4.92 -3.07
N ARG A 102 -11.44 -5.42 -3.45
CA ARG A 102 -12.70 -4.68 -3.25
C ARG A 102 -13.04 -4.53 -1.79
N GLU A 103 -12.85 -5.56 -0.98
CA GLU A 103 -13.05 -5.48 0.47
C GLU A 103 -12.11 -4.46 1.11
N LEU A 104 -10.86 -4.41 0.65
CA LEU A 104 -9.87 -3.44 1.13
C LEU A 104 -10.20 -2.00 0.70
N ALA A 105 -10.65 -1.80 -0.55
CA ALA A 105 -11.09 -0.50 -1.03
C ALA A 105 -12.34 -0.01 -0.31
N ASP A 106 -13.34 -0.88 -0.09
CA ASP A 106 -14.58 -0.54 0.62
C ASP A 106 -14.29 -0.14 2.08
N LEU A 107 -13.43 -0.90 2.75
CA LEU A 107 -12.95 -0.64 4.10
C LEU A 107 -12.29 0.74 4.25
N PHE A 108 -11.56 1.20 3.23
CA PHE A 108 -10.87 2.49 3.26
C PHE A 108 -11.68 3.65 2.66
N CYS A 109 -12.88 3.38 2.12
CA CYS A 109 -13.76 4.35 1.48
C CYS A 109 -14.88 4.88 2.41
N GLU A 110 -14.98 4.44 3.66
CA GLU A 110 -15.97 4.97 4.62
C GLU A 110 -15.55 6.35 5.20
N ASP A 111 -15.79 7.44 4.45
CA ASP A 111 -16.74 8.56 4.71
C ASP A 111 -16.59 9.70 3.65
#